data_AF-A0A917WTN3-F1
#
_entry.id   AF-A0A917WTN3-F1
#
_cell.length_a   1.000
_cell.length_b   1.000
_cell.length_c   1.000
_cell.angle_alpha   90.00
_cell.angle_beta   90.00
_cell.angle_gamma   90.00
#
_symmetry.space_group_name_H-M   'P 1'
#
loop_
_entity.id
_entity.type
_entity.pdbx_description
1 polymer ?
#
loop_
_entity_poly.entity_id
_entity_poly.type
_entity_poly.pdbx_seq_one_letter_code
_entity_poly.pdbx_strand_id
1 'polypeptide(L)'
;MSNPMIQRQPNFFSSPKRSFTTTFSTVVLIANLLALTLGIIYFIIDVEHFLGNILGYLMAITLIGNILIALIPRENKGLDYFYLILSVFAMSIVPIMNTIASLDVTNQSSRSIVSVILLMSLFLLGAIIAAKKKSSDYERSFFSIQYYQKKHTYLKVTSSILVMLLLVLGIYVSYVLLTGKSGGFIEMSLPGYLFFFSISTLAIVAIFLKIRTQYGGSLLNLLVTITGLSIAIIFSLPLFFTIFSLDEMETDFSDAFGVDWGENISENVEEHFATIPFSLTDYFLGKETLAYELKQDVLFYEGTEGVDDGLELRFDAYLPPKDRNDLPGNRSTLIRIHGGGWTIGDKGASNTAQVNKYFASQGYVVFDVQYGLSNVDKFVESAPVPEHIVGDFSIDDMVRHIGIFTRYLEENNAAFEANLDSVFVSGGSAGGQLANAVGLGLASNEYQDILSPALQVKGIIPVFPANGLSEGLGIDGSPELVDPSALVTENSPPALIFHGTEDGVVDPSVSKEFAATYDNNNNDAVLLMMPYAGHNGDWYFSSYYNQTFIYYMERFLYLNQ
;
A
#
# COMPACT_ATOMS: atom_id res chain seq x y z
N MET A 1 14.00 82.26 35.82
CA MET A 1 14.57 81.51 34.69
C MET A 1 13.73 80.25 34.51
N SER A 2 13.04 80.20 33.37
CA SER A 2 12.20 79.13 32.86
C SER A 2 13.03 77.92 32.40
N ASN A 3 12.55 76.70 32.64
CA ASN A 3 12.87 75.55 31.80
C ASN A 3 11.61 74.68 31.61
N PRO A 4 11.28 74.24 30.38
CA PRO A 4 9.92 73.89 29.99
C PRO A 4 9.58 72.41 30.20
N MET A 5 8.29 72.14 30.43
CA MET A 5 7.67 70.82 30.31
C MET A 5 7.73 70.35 28.86
N ILE A 6 8.43 69.24 28.60
CA ILE A 6 8.33 68.51 27.34
C ILE A 6 7.20 67.48 27.50
N GLN A 7 6.04 67.78 26.92
CA GLN A 7 4.99 66.79 26.63
C GLN A 7 5.52 65.82 25.57
N ARG A 8 5.64 64.53 25.90
CA ARG A 8 5.80 63.47 24.90
C ARG A 8 4.46 63.24 24.20
N GLN A 9 4.41 63.48 22.89
CA GLN A 9 3.29 63.04 22.05
C GLN A 9 3.22 61.50 22.04
N PRO A 10 2.02 60.90 22.01
CA PRO A 10 1.87 59.47 21.76
C PRO A 10 2.23 59.17 20.31
N ASN A 11 3.24 58.32 20.10
CA ASN A 11 3.57 57.75 18.80
C ASN A 11 2.37 56.94 18.29
N PHE A 12 1.61 57.50 17.36
CA PHE A 12 0.41 56.89 16.76
C PHE A 12 0.72 55.92 15.59
N PHE A 13 2.00 55.59 15.37
CA PHE A 13 2.44 54.71 14.29
C PHE A 13 3.48 53.69 14.75
N SER A 14 3.07 52.77 15.63
CA SER A 14 3.69 51.45 15.69
C SER A 14 2.58 50.42 15.65
N SER A 15 2.21 49.98 14.45
CA SER A 15 1.48 48.73 14.34
C SER A 15 2.34 47.64 15.01
N PRO A 16 1.80 46.85 15.95
CA PRO A 16 2.59 45.78 16.54
C PRO A 16 2.93 44.79 15.42
N LYS A 17 4.22 44.68 15.08
CA LYS A 17 4.70 43.62 14.19
C LYS A 17 4.30 42.30 14.84
N ARG A 18 3.34 41.57 14.25
CA ARG A 18 2.96 40.24 14.74
C ARG A 18 4.21 39.38 14.87
N SER A 19 4.40 38.76 16.03
CA SER A 19 5.53 37.85 16.25
C SER A 19 5.46 36.68 15.26
N PHE A 20 6.61 36.15 14.83
CA PHE A 20 6.69 34.95 13.98
C PHE A 20 5.86 33.80 14.55
N THR A 21 5.90 33.60 15.87
CA THR A 21 5.11 32.61 16.61
C THR A 21 3.61 32.80 16.39
N THR A 22 3.10 34.02 16.46
CA THR A 22 1.67 34.32 16.23
C THR A 22 1.28 34.02 14.78
N THR A 23 2.13 34.39 13.82
CA THR A 23 1.89 34.13 12.39
C THR A 23 1.88 32.63 12.10
N PHE A 24 2.93 31.90 12.50
CA PHE A 24 3.02 30.45 12.32
C PHE A 24 1.88 29.70 13.01
N SER A 25 1.55 30.07 14.25
CA SER A 25 0.40 29.49 14.98
C SER A 25 -0.92 29.74 14.27
N THR A 26 -1.07 30.88 13.59
CA THR A 26 -2.27 31.18 12.80
C THR A 26 -2.34 30.31 11.55
N VAL A 27 -1.23 30.13 10.83
CA VAL A 27 -1.17 29.30 9.63
C VAL A 27 -1.54 27.85 9.96
N VAL A 28 -0.91 27.26 10.98
CA VAL A 28 -1.19 25.87 11.36
C VAL A 28 -2.60 25.72 11.92
N LEU A 29 -3.13 26.70 12.67
CA LEU A 29 -4.54 26.69 13.09
C LEU A 29 -5.47 26.60 11.88
N ILE A 30 -5.26 27.43 10.86
CA ILE A 30 -6.05 27.41 9.63
C ILE A 30 -5.90 26.06 8.93
N ALA A 31 -4.67 25.56 8.81
CA ALA A 31 -4.39 24.28 8.16
C ALA A 31 -5.12 23.11 8.83
N ASN A 32 -5.16 23.06 10.17
CA ASN A 32 -5.93 22.03 10.89
C ASN A 32 -7.44 22.16 10.67
N LEU A 33 -7.98 23.38 10.71
CA LEU A 33 -9.41 23.60 10.47
C LEU A 33 -9.80 23.21 9.04
N LEU A 34 -8.93 23.49 8.07
CA LEU A 34 -9.12 23.06 6.68
C LEU A 34 -9.01 21.54 6.56
N ALA A 35 -8.00 20.90 7.15
CA ALA A 35 -7.83 19.44 7.11
C ALA A 35 -9.03 18.71 7.74
N LEU A 36 -9.57 19.22 8.86
CA LEU A 36 -10.80 18.71 9.46
C LEU A 36 -12.01 18.86 8.54
N THR A 37 -12.20 20.06 8.00
CA THR A 37 -13.41 20.37 7.21
C THR A 37 -13.39 19.61 5.89
N LEU A 38 -12.26 19.64 5.18
CA LEU A 38 -12.08 18.91 3.93
C LEU A 38 -12.07 17.40 4.15
N GLY A 39 -11.49 16.92 5.26
CA GLY A 39 -11.58 15.51 5.65
C GLY A 39 -13.02 15.05 5.86
N ILE A 40 -13.83 15.83 6.59
CA ILE A 40 -15.26 15.54 6.78
C ILE A 40 -16.00 15.58 5.43
N ILE A 41 -15.71 16.58 4.57
CA ILE A 41 -16.32 16.68 3.24
C ILE A 41 -15.97 15.46 2.39
N TYR A 42 -14.72 15.00 2.39
CA TYR A 42 -14.26 13.84 1.63
C TYR A 42 -15.03 12.56 2.00
N PHE A 43 -15.54 12.44 3.23
CA PHE A 43 -16.39 11.32 3.65
C PHE A 43 -17.89 11.49 3.33
N ILE A 44 -18.34 12.70 3.02
CA ILE A 44 -19.77 13.02 2.79
C ILE A 44 -20.07 13.17 1.31
N ILE A 45 -19.14 13.78 0.58
CA ILE A 45 -19.22 14.08 -0.83
C ILE A 45 -18.02 13.34 -1.40
N ASP A 46 -18.29 12.31 -2.18
CA ASP A 46 -17.25 11.55 -2.87
C ASP A 46 -16.57 12.47 -3.89
N VAL A 47 -15.51 13.16 -3.47
CA VAL A 47 -14.81 14.17 -4.28
C VAL A 47 -13.49 13.59 -4.74
N GLU A 48 -13.53 12.65 -5.67
CA GLU A 48 -12.31 12.00 -6.17
C GLU A 48 -11.44 12.92 -7.06
N HIS A 49 -12.01 13.91 -7.78
CA HIS A 49 -11.30 14.47 -8.94
C HIS A 49 -10.43 15.74 -8.75
N PHE A 50 -10.57 16.55 -7.69
CA PHE A 50 -9.71 17.75 -7.53
C PHE A 50 -9.28 18.07 -6.09
N LEU A 51 -10.18 17.89 -5.12
CA LEU A 51 -9.86 18.14 -3.71
C LEU A 51 -9.08 16.97 -3.08
N GLY A 52 -9.16 15.77 -3.68
CA GLY A 52 -8.55 14.54 -3.22
C GLY A 52 -7.08 14.73 -2.86
N ASN A 53 -6.19 14.97 -3.81
CA ASN A 53 -4.76 15.03 -3.49
C ASN A 53 -4.34 16.28 -2.70
N ILE A 54 -5.03 17.41 -2.90
CA ILE A 54 -4.80 18.64 -2.11
C ILE A 54 -5.00 18.37 -0.62
N LEU A 55 -6.01 17.57 -0.26
CA LEU A 55 -6.24 17.16 1.13
C LEU A 55 -5.05 16.36 1.68
N GLY A 56 -4.49 15.40 0.94
CA GLY A 56 -3.38 14.57 1.39
C GLY A 56 -2.13 15.39 1.66
N TYR A 57 -1.78 16.31 0.76
CA TYR A 57 -0.67 17.25 0.98
C TYR A 57 -0.93 18.17 2.19
N LEU A 58 -2.15 18.70 2.30
CA LEU A 58 -2.56 19.50 3.44
C LEU A 58 -2.44 18.71 4.75
N MET A 59 -2.88 17.45 4.78
CA MET A 59 -2.78 16.55 5.94
C MET A 59 -1.32 16.36 6.35
N ALA A 60 -0.44 15.97 5.41
CA ALA A 60 0.98 15.76 5.69
C ALA A 60 1.66 17.02 6.25
N ILE A 61 1.48 18.17 5.58
CA ILE A 61 2.06 19.45 6.03
C ILE A 61 1.49 19.86 7.39
N THR A 62 0.20 19.64 7.63
CA THR A 62 -0.47 19.98 8.90
C THR A 62 0.04 19.11 10.05
N LEU A 63 0.20 17.80 9.84
CA LEU A 63 0.73 16.88 10.85
C LEU A 63 2.15 17.28 11.27
N ILE A 64 3.03 17.59 10.30
CA ILE A 64 4.38 18.09 10.56
C ILE A 64 4.33 19.46 11.26
N GLY A 65 3.47 20.36 10.78
CA GLY A 65 3.27 21.69 11.37
C GLY A 65 2.82 21.62 12.83
N ASN A 66 1.97 20.66 13.18
CA ASN A 66 1.54 20.42 14.55
C ASN A 66 2.66 19.93 15.47
N ILE A 67 3.55 19.06 14.97
CA ILE A 67 4.75 18.62 15.70
C ILE A 67 5.65 19.83 15.99
N LEU A 68 5.89 20.68 14.99
CA LEU A 68 6.67 21.91 15.15
C LEU A 68 6.02 22.89 16.12
N ILE A 69 4.69 23.06 16.04
CA ILE A 69 3.94 23.87 17.00
C ILE A 69 4.10 23.30 18.40
N ALA A 70 4.02 21.99 18.61
CA ALA A 70 4.16 21.37 19.92
C ALA A 70 5.52 21.66 20.56
N LEU A 71 6.58 21.91 19.77
CA LEU A 71 7.91 22.31 20.27
C LEU A 71 7.95 23.73 20.85
N ILE A 72 7.09 24.64 20.38
CA ILE A 72 7.07 26.03 20.85
C ILE A 72 6.84 26.08 22.38
N PRO A 73 7.69 26.75 23.17
CA PRO A 73 7.58 26.80 24.62
C PRO A 73 6.27 27.42 25.13
N ARG A 74 5.73 26.87 26.22
CA ARG A 74 4.62 27.43 27.02
C ARG A 74 4.63 26.90 28.45
N GLU A 75 3.85 27.54 29.34
CA GLU A 75 3.76 27.16 30.76
C GLU A 75 3.16 25.77 30.98
N ASN A 76 2.01 25.46 30.36
CA ASN A 76 1.38 24.14 30.47
C ASN A 76 1.76 23.23 29.29
N LYS A 77 2.70 22.30 29.54
CA LYS A 77 3.27 21.40 28.52
C LYS A 77 2.45 20.13 28.29
N GLY A 78 1.44 19.83 29.10
CA GLY A 78 0.74 18.54 29.09
C GLY A 78 0.12 18.19 27.74
N LEU A 79 -0.62 19.13 27.16
CA LEU A 79 -1.26 18.95 25.85
C LEU A 79 -0.25 18.80 24.70
N ASP A 80 0.95 19.39 24.79
CA ASP A 80 1.99 19.21 23.76
C ASP A 80 2.53 17.77 23.81
N TYR A 81 2.83 17.24 25.00
CA TYR A 81 3.28 15.85 25.15
C TYR A 81 2.21 14.86 24.74
N PHE A 82 0.96 15.12 25.13
CA PHE A 82 -0.18 14.28 24.72
C PHE A 82 -0.31 14.22 23.19
N TYR A 83 -0.26 15.38 22.51
CA TYR A 83 -0.31 15.41 21.05
C TYR A 83 0.84 14.64 20.40
N LEU A 84 2.07 14.82 20.88
CA LEU A 84 3.23 14.13 20.29
C LEU A 84 3.16 12.62 20.50
N ILE A 85 2.78 12.16 21.69
CA ILE A 85 2.61 10.73 21.99
C ILE A 85 1.47 10.14 21.16
N LEU A 86 0.34 10.85 21.07
CA LEU A 86 -0.78 10.45 20.22
C LEU A 86 -0.38 10.42 18.74
N SER A 87 0.50 11.32 18.29
CA SER A 87 1.00 11.33 16.91
C SER A 87 1.81 10.08 16.61
N VAL A 88 2.73 9.68 17.51
CA VAL A 88 3.48 8.42 17.37
C VAL A 88 2.52 7.23 17.33
N PHE A 89 1.56 7.18 18.25
CA PHE A 89 0.57 6.11 18.30
C PHE A 89 -0.28 6.05 17.03
N ALA A 90 -0.87 7.17 16.61
CA ALA A 90 -1.73 7.24 15.44
C ALA A 90 -0.99 6.89 14.15
N MET A 91 0.21 7.42 13.94
CA MET A 91 1.03 7.09 12.77
C MET A 91 1.53 5.63 12.77
N SER A 92 1.48 4.92 13.90
CA SER A 92 1.69 3.47 13.92
C SER A 92 0.41 2.68 13.65
N ILE A 93 -0.74 3.14 14.16
CA ILE A 93 -2.00 2.38 14.14
C ILE A 93 -2.81 2.61 12.87
N VAL A 94 -2.83 3.82 12.32
CA VAL A 94 -3.62 4.18 11.13
C VAL A 94 -3.37 3.22 9.96
N PRO A 95 -2.12 3.01 9.49
CA PRO A 95 -1.93 2.14 8.34
C PRO A 95 -2.26 0.69 8.66
N ILE A 96 -2.00 0.21 9.88
CA ILE A 96 -2.38 -1.16 10.30
C ILE A 96 -3.90 -1.35 10.25
N MET A 97 -4.65 -0.37 10.76
CA MET A 97 -6.11 -0.45 10.77
C MET A 97 -6.70 -0.39 9.36
N ASN A 98 -6.09 0.39 8.45
CA ASN A 98 -6.47 0.40 7.04
C ASN A 98 -6.13 -0.94 6.37
N THR A 99 -4.97 -1.56 6.67
CA THR A 99 -4.63 -2.90 6.19
C THR A 99 -5.62 -3.95 6.68
N ILE A 100 -6.02 -3.92 7.96
CA ILE A 100 -7.03 -4.84 8.48
C ILE A 100 -8.37 -4.64 7.75
N ALA A 101 -8.77 -3.39 7.51
CA ALA A 101 -9.97 -3.09 6.74
C ALA A 101 -9.88 -3.62 5.29
N SER A 102 -8.72 -3.52 4.65
CA SER A 102 -8.53 -4.02 3.28
C SER A 102 -8.59 -5.55 3.19
N LEU A 103 -8.09 -6.25 4.21
CA LEU A 103 -8.05 -7.72 4.25
C LEU A 103 -9.42 -8.35 4.57
N ASP A 104 -10.34 -7.61 5.20
CA ASP A 104 -11.69 -8.07 5.50
C ASP A 104 -12.53 -8.13 4.22
N VAL A 105 -12.89 -9.34 3.80
CA VAL A 105 -13.70 -9.63 2.60
C VAL A 105 -15.12 -9.04 2.67
N THR A 106 -15.61 -8.72 3.88
CA THR A 106 -16.95 -8.15 4.10
C THR A 106 -16.95 -6.63 4.20
N ASN A 107 -15.80 -6.03 4.49
CA ASN A 107 -15.66 -4.58 4.50
C ASN A 107 -15.44 -4.08 3.07
N GLN A 108 -16.37 -3.28 2.55
CA GLN A 108 -16.29 -2.86 1.15
C GLN A 108 -15.01 -2.07 0.86
N SER A 109 -14.65 -1.14 1.75
CA SER A 109 -13.50 -0.25 1.56
C SER A 109 -12.27 -0.65 2.37
N SER A 110 -11.10 -0.16 1.95
CA SER A 110 -9.88 -0.22 2.77
C SER A 110 -9.81 0.86 3.85
N ARG A 111 -10.89 1.63 4.05
CA ARG A 111 -10.95 2.72 5.02
C ARG A 111 -11.36 2.19 6.39
N SER A 112 -10.54 2.46 7.40
CA SER A 112 -10.89 2.14 8.80
C SER A 112 -11.48 3.35 9.51
N ILE A 113 -12.67 3.18 10.11
CA ILE A 113 -13.29 4.21 10.96
C ILE A 113 -12.36 4.62 12.12
N VAL A 114 -11.55 3.69 12.63
CA VAL A 114 -10.58 3.95 13.71
C VAL A 114 -9.48 4.89 13.20
N SER A 115 -8.95 4.63 12.00
CA SER A 115 -7.95 5.49 11.35
C SER A 115 -8.46 6.90 11.16
N VAL A 116 -9.70 7.04 10.66
CA VAL A 116 -10.35 8.34 10.45
C VAL A 116 -10.48 9.10 11.77
N ILE A 117 -10.99 8.45 12.82
CA ILE A 117 -11.14 9.07 14.15
C ILE A 117 -9.78 9.52 14.69
N LEU A 118 -8.72 8.72 14.54
CA LEU A 118 -7.38 9.07 15.01
C LEU A 118 -6.82 10.28 14.26
N LEU A 119 -6.91 10.31 12.93
CA LEU A 119 -6.44 11.43 12.11
C LEU A 119 -7.23 12.72 12.42
N MET A 120 -8.55 12.64 12.49
CA MET A 120 -9.40 13.80 12.84
C MET A 120 -9.10 14.30 14.26
N SER A 121 -8.82 13.39 15.20
CA SER A 121 -8.43 13.76 16.56
C SER A 121 -7.10 14.52 16.58
N LEU A 122 -6.12 14.12 15.76
CA LEU A 122 -4.86 14.86 15.62
C LEU A 122 -5.12 16.28 15.09
N PHE A 123 -5.92 16.45 14.04
CA PHE A 123 -6.19 17.79 13.52
C PHE A 123 -6.94 18.67 14.53
N LEU A 124 -7.92 18.11 15.26
CA LEU A 124 -8.63 18.83 16.31
C LEU A 124 -7.68 19.29 17.43
N LEU A 125 -6.83 18.38 17.93
CA LEU A 125 -5.87 18.71 18.98
C LEU A 125 -4.80 19.71 18.50
N GLY A 126 -4.34 19.56 17.25
CA GLY A 126 -3.43 20.49 16.60
C GLY A 126 -4.00 21.90 16.55
N ALA A 127 -5.26 22.05 16.12
CA ALA A 127 -5.99 23.32 16.13
C ALA A 127 -6.06 23.92 17.54
N ILE A 128 -6.41 23.12 18.56
CA ILE A 128 -6.49 23.58 19.96
C ILE A 128 -5.13 24.09 20.46
N ILE A 129 -4.04 23.37 20.14
CA ILE A 129 -2.68 23.79 20.55
C ILE A 129 -2.29 25.08 19.82
N ALA A 130 -2.52 25.16 18.51
CA ALA A 130 -2.20 26.32 17.69
C ALA A 130 -2.97 27.58 18.15
N ALA A 131 -4.27 27.45 18.44
CA ALA A 131 -5.10 28.54 18.96
C ALA A 131 -4.58 29.07 20.30
N LYS A 132 -4.22 28.18 21.24
CA LYS A 132 -3.67 28.57 22.55
C LYS A 132 -2.31 29.27 22.43
N LYS A 133 -1.49 28.90 21.45
CA LYS A 133 -0.16 29.54 21.23
C LYS A 133 -0.28 30.85 20.47
N LYS A 134 -1.29 31.00 19.61
CA LYS A 134 -1.64 32.27 18.95
C LYS A 134 -2.05 33.35 19.94
N SER A 135 -2.83 32.99 20.98
CA SER A 135 -3.36 33.94 21.99
C SER A 135 -2.39 34.28 23.12
N SER A 136 -1.21 33.65 23.16
CA SER A 136 -0.20 33.90 24.17
C SER A 136 0.67 35.08 23.71
N ASP A 137 0.72 36.17 24.49
CA ASP A 137 1.59 37.36 24.29
C ASP A 137 3.09 37.06 24.48
N TYR A 138 3.53 35.85 24.17
CA TYR A 138 4.90 35.42 24.37
C TYR A 138 5.80 35.90 23.23
N GLU A 139 6.42 37.08 23.41
CA GLU A 139 7.54 37.57 22.59
C GLU A 139 8.84 36.78 22.84
N ARG A 140 8.81 35.44 22.67
CA ARG A 140 10.06 34.66 22.66
C ARG A 140 10.35 34.13 21.28
N SER A 141 11.53 34.49 20.78
CA SER A 141 12.19 33.88 19.63
C SER A 141 12.21 32.37 19.79
N PHE A 142 12.04 31.65 18.68
CA PHE A 142 12.18 30.19 18.56
C PHE A 142 13.48 29.67 19.22
N PHE A 143 14.49 30.53 19.37
CA PHE A 143 15.82 30.23 19.90
C PHE A 143 16.08 30.67 21.36
N SER A 144 15.16 31.37 22.04
CA SER A 144 15.41 31.83 23.42
C SER A 144 14.97 30.81 24.48
N ILE A 145 15.87 29.87 24.77
CA ILE A 145 15.72 28.89 25.85
C ILE A 145 16.06 29.55 27.18
N GLN A 146 15.07 29.72 28.06
CA GLN A 146 15.34 30.08 29.46
C GLN A 146 15.06 28.90 30.38
N TYR A 147 16.05 28.63 31.22
CA TYR A 147 16.15 27.48 32.12
C TYR A 147 15.14 27.59 33.27
N TYR A 148 14.22 26.65 33.35
CA TYR A 148 13.38 26.45 34.53
C TYR A 148 13.71 25.09 35.14
N GLN A 149 14.40 25.10 36.29
CA GLN A 149 14.76 23.90 37.04
C GLN A 149 13.53 23.34 37.80
N LYS A 150 13.17 22.07 37.54
CA LYS A 150 12.38 21.26 38.50
C LYS A 150 12.64 19.75 38.40
N LYS A 151 12.42 19.14 39.57
CA LYS A 151 13.01 17.98 40.27
C LYS A 151 12.81 16.54 39.74
N HIS A 152 12.20 16.29 38.59
CA HIS A 152 11.93 14.92 38.12
C HIS A 152 13.03 14.41 37.19
N THR A 153 14.19 14.04 37.73
CA THR A 153 15.35 13.58 36.96
C THR A 153 15.14 12.18 36.39
N TYR A 154 14.56 11.25 37.16
CA TYR A 154 14.41 9.85 36.76
C TYR A 154 13.49 9.65 35.55
N LEU A 155 12.26 10.19 35.60
CA LEU A 155 11.28 10.07 34.51
C LEU A 155 11.80 10.63 33.18
N LYS A 156 12.61 11.70 33.24
CA LYS A 156 13.24 12.30 32.05
C LYS A 156 14.30 11.40 31.45
N VAL A 157 15.14 10.78 32.28
CA VAL A 157 16.18 9.86 31.83
C VAL A 157 15.54 8.62 31.20
N THR A 158 14.53 8.02 31.85
CA THR A 158 13.85 6.83 31.31
C THR A 158 13.13 7.12 30.00
N SER A 159 12.41 8.26 29.88
CA SER A 159 11.77 8.65 28.62
C SER A 159 12.77 8.99 27.52
N SER A 160 13.93 9.58 27.85
CA SER A 160 15.00 9.81 26.87
C SER A 160 15.63 8.51 26.39
N ILE A 161 15.81 7.50 27.26
CA ILE A 161 16.29 6.17 26.87
C ILE A 161 15.30 5.51 25.91
N LEU A 162 14.00 5.53 26.24
CA LEU A 162 12.97 4.95 25.37
C LEU A 162 12.98 5.58 23.97
N VAL A 163 13.08 6.91 23.88
CA VAL A 163 13.19 7.60 22.58
C VAL A 163 14.46 7.17 21.84
N MET A 164 15.60 7.04 22.51
CA MET A 164 16.82 6.58 21.85
C MET A 164 16.69 5.14 21.34
N LEU A 165 16.02 4.24 22.07
CA LEU A 165 15.74 2.89 21.59
C LEU A 165 14.88 2.90 20.31
N LEU A 166 13.87 3.75 20.25
CA LEU A 166 13.05 3.92 19.03
C LEU A 166 13.87 4.47 17.85
N LEU A 167 14.83 5.36 18.10
CA LEU A 167 15.73 5.85 17.06
C LEU A 167 16.73 4.79 16.60
N VAL A 168 17.22 3.92 17.49
CA VAL A 168 18.06 2.77 17.11
C VAL A 168 17.29 1.81 16.22
N LEU A 169 16.02 1.53 16.56
CA LEU A 169 15.13 0.76 15.67
C LEU A 169 14.96 1.48 14.32
N GLY A 170 14.79 2.80 14.31
CA GLY A 170 14.73 3.60 13.09
C GLY A 170 15.99 3.49 12.22
N ILE A 171 17.18 3.48 12.83
CA ILE A 171 18.46 3.25 12.14
C ILE A 171 18.51 1.86 11.54
N TYR A 172 18.07 0.83 12.28
CA TYR A 172 18.01 -0.54 11.77
C TYR A 172 17.11 -0.64 10.54
N VAL A 173 15.90 -0.09 10.61
CA VAL A 173 14.96 -0.09 9.47
C VAL A 173 15.55 0.71 8.30
N SER A 174 16.21 1.85 8.55
CA SER A 174 16.90 2.61 7.50
C SER A 174 18.03 1.80 6.84
N TYR A 175 18.77 1.01 7.62
CA TYR A 175 19.82 0.12 7.09
C TYR A 175 19.22 -0.98 6.21
N VAL A 176 18.16 -1.65 6.66
CA VAL A 176 17.47 -2.68 5.88
C VAL A 176 16.96 -2.10 4.56
N LEU A 177 16.26 -0.96 4.62
CA LEU A 177 15.73 -0.29 3.44
C LEU A 177 16.82 0.09 2.41
N LEU A 178 17.95 0.63 2.87
CA LEU A 178 19.01 1.11 1.98
C LEU A 178 19.92 0.01 1.44
N THR A 179 19.86 -1.20 1.99
CA THR A 179 20.74 -2.30 1.59
C THR A 179 20.01 -3.44 0.88
N GLY A 180 18.68 -3.46 0.90
CA GLY A 180 17.87 -4.58 0.40
C GLY A 180 18.02 -5.86 1.22
N LYS A 181 18.84 -5.86 2.27
CA LYS A 181 19.15 -7.06 3.07
C LYS A 181 18.09 -7.23 4.15
N SER A 182 16.92 -7.69 3.74
CA SER A 182 15.88 -8.14 4.68
C SER A 182 15.86 -9.67 4.76
N GLY A 183 15.68 -10.22 5.96
CA GLY A 183 15.55 -11.66 6.18
C GLY A 183 14.23 -12.06 6.86
N GLY A 184 13.29 -11.12 6.99
CA GLY A 184 12.03 -11.30 7.69
C GLY A 184 10.85 -10.74 6.92
N PHE A 185 9.70 -11.40 7.08
CA PHE A 185 8.44 -11.09 6.39
C PHE A 185 7.94 -9.66 6.64
N ILE A 186 8.16 -9.15 7.86
CA ILE A 186 7.73 -7.80 8.26
C ILE A 186 8.55 -6.76 7.49
N GLU A 187 9.87 -6.93 7.45
CA GLU A 187 10.79 -6.02 6.79
C GLU A 187 10.50 -5.89 5.29
N MET A 188 10.06 -6.98 4.65
CA MET A 188 9.73 -7.02 3.21
C MET A 188 8.46 -6.22 2.86
N SER A 189 7.51 -6.14 3.79
CA SER A 189 6.23 -5.42 3.59
C SER A 189 6.29 -3.98 4.09
N LEU A 190 7.28 -3.67 4.93
CA LEU A 190 7.42 -2.40 5.64
C LEU A 190 7.54 -1.17 4.74
N PRO A 191 8.23 -1.21 3.58
CA PRO A 191 8.46 -0.02 2.76
C PRO A 191 7.19 0.78 2.49
N GLY A 192 6.06 0.15 2.16
CA GLY A 192 4.77 0.84 1.91
C GLY A 192 4.21 1.65 3.09
N TYR A 193 4.68 1.41 4.31
CA TYR A 193 4.23 2.06 5.55
C TYR A 193 5.12 3.23 5.99
N LEU A 194 6.32 3.37 5.42
CA LEU A 194 7.38 4.18 6.01
C LEU A 194 7.10 5.68 6.06
N PHE A 195 6.26 6.23 5.17
CA PHE A 195 5.92 7.65 5.24
C PHE A 195 5.16 8.01 6.52
N PHE A 196 4.30 7.12 7.05
CA PHE A 196 3.73 7.29 8.38
C PHE A 196 4.82 7.31 9.47
N PHE A 197 5.77 6.39 9.40
CA PHE A 197 6.84 6.28 10.39
C PHE A 197 7.85 7.43 10.30
N SER A 198 7.96 8.10 9.16
CA SER A 198 8.67 9.36 9.01
C SER A 198 8.06 10.43 9.94
N ILE A 199 6.73 10.60 9.90
CA ILE A 199 6.01 11.53 10.77
C ILE A 199 6.11 11.10 12.24
N SER A 200 6.00 9.80 12.55
CA SER A 200 6.27 9.27 13.90
C SER A 200 7.66 9.63 14.40
N THR A 201 8.68 9.50 13.55
CA THR A 201 10.08 9.80 13.90
C THR A 201 10.25 11.27 14.24
N LEU A 202 9.64 12.18 13.47
CA LEU A 202 9.64 13.61 13.78
C LEU A 202 8.98 13.90 15.14
N ALA A 203 7.88 13.22 15.47
CA ALA A 203 7.22 13.35 16.77
C ALA A 203 8.10 12.81 17.91
N ILE A 204 8.79 11.68 17.72
CA ILE A 204 9.74 11.09 18.67
C ILE A 204 10.89 12.07 18.96
N VAL A 205 11.50 12.65 17.93
CA VAL A 205 12.54 13.68 18.06
C VAL A 205 11.99 14.89 18.83
N ALA A 206 10.78 15.33 18.51
CA ALA A 206 10.16 16.46 19.19
C ALA A 206 9.92 16.18 20.68
N ILE A 207 9.51 14.95 21.06
CA ILE A 207 9.39 14.52 22.46
C ILE A 207 10.75 14.63 23.15
N PHE A 208 11.80 14.09 22.53
CA PHE A 208 13.17 14.13 23.08
C PHE A 208 13.64 15.55 23.34
N LEU A 209 13.54 16.41 22.33
CA LEU A 209 13.95 17.80 22.43
C LEU A 209 13.16 18.51 23.53
N LYS A 210 11.84 18.29 23.60
CA LYS A 210 11.00 18.93 24.61
C LYS A 210 11.35 18.49 26.03
N ILE A 211 11.64 17.21 26.26
CA ILE A 211 12.17 16.70 27.55
C ILE A 211 13.49 17.39 27.91
N ARG A 212 14.36 17.61 26.91
CA ARG A 212 15.72 18.13 27.06
C ARG A 212 15.86 19.64 26.98
N THR A 213 14.79 20.39 26.70
CA THR A 213 14.77 21.88 26.64
C THR A 213 15.33 22.58 27.89
N GLN A 214 15.48 21.87 29.02
CA GLN A 214 16.05 22.41 30.27
C GLN A 214 17.59 22.31 30.38
N TYR A 215 18.29 21.77 29.38
CA TYR A 215 19.75 21.50 29.47
C TYR A 215 20.63 22.31 28.48
N GLY A 216 20.10 23.35 27.84
CA GLY A 216 20.82 24.08 26.80
C GLY A 216 21.05 23.24 25.54
N GLY A 217 21.57 23.86 24.47
CA GLY A 217 21.91 23.18 23.22
C GLY A 217 23.07 22.21 23.39
N SER A 218 22.83 21.06 24.02
CA SER A 218 23.83 20.00 24.18
C SER A 218 24.09 19.30 22.85
N LEU A 219 25.35 18.90 22.60
CA LEU A 219 25.76 18.11 21.42
C LEU A 219 24.81 16.93 21.16
N LEU A 220 24.33 16.27 22.22
CA LEU A 220 23.35 15.18 22.13
C LEU A 220 22.03 15.59 21.48
N ASN A 221 21.49 16.79 21.77
CA ASN A 221 20.26 17.26 21.14
C ASN A 221 20.46 17.48 19.63
N LEU A 222 21.62 18.02 19.25
CA LEU A 222 21.99 18.19 17.85
C LEU A 222 22.10 16.83 17.16
N LEU A 223 22.84 15.87 17.75
CA LEU A 223 22.99 14.53 17.21
C LEU A 223 21.64 13.83 17.04
N VAL A 224 20.78 13.82 18.07
CA VAL A 224 19.44 13.22 17.98
C VAL A 224 18.57 13.90 16.92
N THR A 225 18.67 15.21 16.78
CA THR A 225 17.92 15.94 15.73
C THR A 225 18.41 15.54 14.35
N ILE A 226 19.72 15.53 14.11
CA ILE A 226 20.30 15.13 12.82
C ILE A 226 19.93 13.68 12.50
N THR A 227 20.16 12.76 13.44
CA THR A 227 19.83 11.34 13.27
C THR A 227 18.35 11.14 12.96
N GLY A 228 17.45 11.75 13.74
CA GLY A 228 16.02 11.59 13.52
C GLY A 228 15.52 12.24 12.24
N LEU A 229 16.08 13.39 11.82
CA LEU A 229 15.79 13.99 10.52
C LEU A 229 16.30 13.10 9.37
N SER A 230 17.49 12.51 9.49
CA SER A 230 18.03 11.57 8.51
C SER A 230 17.12 10.34 8.38
N ILE A 231 16.68 9.75 9.50
CA ILE A 231 15.73 8.61 9.47
C ILE A 231 14.42 9.03 8.81
N ALA A 232 13.84 10.17 9.19
CA ALA A 232 12.59 10.66 8.59
C ALA A 232 12.72 10.89 7.08
N ILE A 233 13.86 11.41 6.61
CA ILE A 233 14.15 11.57 5.17
C ILE A 233 14.23 10.19 4.50
N ILE A 234 15.00 9.26 5.06
CA ILE A 234 15.16 7.90 4.52
C ILE A 234 13.82 7.19 4.42
N PHE A 235 12.98 7.28 5.46
CA PHE A 235 11.63 6.69 5.47
C PHE A 235 10.66 7.31 4.45
N SER A 236 10.95 8.51 3.95
CA SER A 236 10.16 9.13 2.88
C SER A 236 10.69 8.80 1.48
N LEU A 237 11.90 8.23 1.33
CA LEU A 237 12.48 7.94 0.01
C LEU A 237 11.59 7.02 -0.84
N PRO A 238 11.06 5.90 -0.33
CA PRO A 238 10.19 5.02 -1.11
C PRO A 238 9.04 5.74 -1.82
N LEU A 239 8.34 6.62 -1.10
CA LEU A 239 7.26 7.45 -1.64
C LEU A 239 7.76 8.34 -2.78
N PHE A 240 8.84 9.09 -2.57
CA PHE A 240 9.35 10.03 -3.55
C PHE A 240 9.93 9.34 -4.78
N PHE A 241 10.66 8.24 -4.61
CA PHE A 241 11.23 7.49 -5.73
C PHE A 241 10.14 6.81 -6.55
N THR A 242 9.07 6.30 -5.92
CA THR A 242 7.92 5.79 -6.68
C THR A 242 7.28 6.89 -7.53
N ILE A 243 7.09 8.10 -6.97
CA ILE A 243 6.56 9.25 -7.73
C ILE A 243 7.50 9.64 -8.88
N PHE A 244 8.81 9.61 -8.67
CA PHE A 244 9.78 9.96 -9.72
C PHE A 244 9.89 8.90 -10.82
N SER A 245 9.53 7.66 -10.53
CA SER A 245 9.50 6.57 -11.52
C SER A 245 8.19 6.50 -12.32
N LEU A 246 7.20 7.36 -12.05
CA LEU A 246 5.93 7.34 -12.80
C LEU A 246 6.12 7.65 -14.28
N ASP A 247 7.02 8.57 -14.65
CA ASP A 247 7.29 8.89 -16.05
C ASP A 247 7.92 7.70 -16.81
N GLU A 248 8.76 6.91 -16.12
CA GLU A 248 9.37 5.69 -16.66
C GLU A 248 8.29 4.61 -16.84
N MET A 249 7.46 4.36 -15.82
CA MET A 249 6.34 3.41 -15.90
C MET A 249 5.33 3.76 -16.98
N GLU A 250 5.05 5.05 -17.17
CA GLU A 250 4.18 5.55 -18.23
C GLU A 250 4.78 5.32 -19.62
N THR A 251 6.10 5.47 -19.75
CA THR A 251 6.83 5.17 -20.98
C THR A 251 6.75 3.67 -21.28
N ASP A 252 7.06 2.82 -20.30
CA ASP A 252 7.01 1.35 -20.46
C ASP A 252 5.61 0.87 -20.84
N PHE A 253 4.57 1.44 -20.22
CA PHE A 253 3.18 1.12 -20.56
C PHE A 253 2.81 1.59 -21.97
N SER A 254 3.26 2.79 -22.36
CA SER A 254 3.02 3.36 -23.68
C SER A 254 3.78 2.62 -24.79
N ASP A 255 4.94 2.06 -24.51
CA ASP A 255 5.72 1.29 -25.47
C ASP A 255 5.01 -0.04 -25.82
N ALA A 256 4.31 -0.65 -24.85
CA ALA A 256 3.53 -1.86 -25.07
C ALA A 256 2.14 -1.60 -25.69
N PHE A 257 1.42 -0.56 -25.23
CA PHE A 257 0.02 -0.33 -25.62
C PHE A 257 -0.18 0.86 -26.57
N GLY A 258 0.91 1.49 -27.01
CA GLY A 258 0.91 2.66 -27.89
C GLY A 258 0.80 3.98 -27.11
N VAL A 259 1.46 5.03 -27.61
CA VAL A 259 1.52 6.36 -26.96
C VAL A 259 0.16 7.04 -26.76
N ASP A 260 -0.84 6.66 -27.55
CA ASP A 260 -2.19 7.21 -27.50
C ASP A 260 -3.17 6.23 -26.84
N TRP A 261 -2.69 5.30 -25.99
CA TRP A 261 -3.52 4.30 -25.30
C TRP A 261 -4.70 4.94 -24.54
N GLY A 262 -4.53 6.17 -24.05
CA GLY A 262 -5.57 6.93 -23.35
C GLY A 262 -6.78 7.26 -24.25
N GLU A 263 -6.59 7.43 -25.56
CA GLU A 263 -7.69 7.69 -26.50
C GLU A 263 -8.62 6.47 -26.66
N ASN A 264 -8.15 5.28 -26.28
CA ASN A 264 -8.94 4.04 -26.31
C ASN A 264 -9.78 3.84 -25.04
N ILE A 265 -9.63 4.70 -24.03
CA ILE A 265 -10.48 4.70 -22.83
C ILE A 265 -11.59 5.72 -23.03
N SER A 266 -12.85 5.27 -22.97
CA SER A 266 -13.99 6.16 -23.17
C SER A 266 -14.22 7.06 -21.94
N GLU A 267 -14.74 8.27 -22.16
CA GLU A 267 -14.98 9.26 -21.09
C GLU A 267 -15.82 8.69 -19.93
N ASN A 268 -16.80 7.83 -20.22
CA ASN A 268 -17.64 7.18 -19.20
C ASN A 268 -16.89 6.14 -18.35
N VAL A 269 -15.79 5.59 -18.85
CA VAL A 269 -14.92 4.66 -18.12
C VAL A 269 -13.93 5.42 -17.26
N GLU A 270 -13.44 6.58 -17.73
CA GLU A 270 -12.55 7.45 -16.94
C GLU A 270 -13.18 7.91 -15.62
N GLU A 271 -14.51 8.06 -15.56
CA GLU A 271 -15.24 8.38 -14.32
C GLU A 271 -15.14 7.28 -13.25
N HIS A 272 -14.82 6.04 -13.64
CA HIS A 272 -14.70 4.90 -12.73
C HIS A 272 -13.26 4.60 -12.33
N PHE A 273 -12.29 5.02 -13.13
CA PHE A 273 -10.87 4.69 -12.96
C PHE A 273 -10.14 5.70 -12.07
N ALA A 274 -9.01 5.26 -11.53
CA ALA A 274 -8.11 6.18 -10.85
C ALA A 274 -7.60 7.24 -11.85
N THR A 275 -7.87 8.51 -11.53
CA THR A 275 -7.45 9.64 -12.37
C THR A 275 -5.95 9.95 -12.27
N ILE A 276 -5.29 9.45 -11.23
CA ILE A 276 -3.87 9.64 -10.99
C ILE A 276 -3.26 8.34 -10.45
N PRO A 277 -1.98 8.05 -10.72
CA PRO A 277 -1.32 6.84 -10.22
C PRO A 277 -1.22 6.77 -8.69
N PHE A 278 -1.18 7.93 -8.02
CA PHE A 278 -1.02 7.98 -6.58
C PHE A 278 -1.78 9.13 -5.91
N SER A 279 -2.65 8.77 -4.96
CA SER A 279 -3.34 9.65 -4.03
C SER A 279 -2.72 9.58 -2.63
N LEU A 280 -2.16 10.69 -2.17
CA LEU A 280 -1.68 10.83 -0.80
C LEU A 280 -2.84 10.85 0.22
N THR A 281 -4.05 11.19 -0.23
CA THR A 281 -5.25 11.12 0.63
C THR A 281 -5.63 9.67 0.89
N ASP A 282 -5.69 8.86 -0.15
CA ASP A 282 -6.00 7.43 -0.04
C ASP A 282 -4.90 6.74 0.76
N TYR A 283 -3.64 7.18 0.62
CA TYR A 283 -2.53 6.72 1.46
C TYR A 283 -2.81 6.90 2.96
N PHE A 284 -3.42 8.02 3.38
CA PHE A 284 -3.75 8.25 4.79
C PHE A 284 -5.07 7.61 5.22
N LEU A 285 -6.09 7.68 4.37
CA LEU A 285 -7.48 7.37 4.74
C LEU A 285 -7.96 5.98 4.31
N GLY A 286 -7.24 5.33 3.40
CA GLY A 286 -7.71 4.19 2.63
C GLY A 286 -8.50 4.63 1.39
N LYS A 287 -8.64 3.71 0.44
CA LYS A 287 -9.46 3.86 -0.78
C LYS A 287 -10.86 3.26 -0.59
N GLU A 288 -11.86 3.97 -1.10
CA GLU A 288 -13.23 3.49 -1.21
C GLU A 288 -13.37 2.44 -2.30
N THR A 289 -14.39 1.61 -2.19
CA THR A 289 -14.71 0.63 -3.21
C THR A 289 -16.22 0.57 -3.28
N LEU A 290 -16.73 0.61 -4.50
CA LEU A 290 -18.16 0.59 -4.75
C LEU A 290 -18.73 -0.79 -4.39
N ALA A 291 -20.06 -0.92 -4.46
CA ALA A 291 -20.72 -2.17 -4.12
C ALA A 291 -20.26 -3.34 -5.01
N TYR A 292 -20.21 -4.54 -4.42
CA TYR A 292 -20.01 -5.83 -5.07
C TYR A 292 -20.84 -6.89 -4.33
N GLU A 293 -21.06 -8.05 -4.96
CA GLU A 293 -21.64 -9.23 -4.31
C GLU A 293 -20.53 -10.25 -3.99
N LEU A 294 -20.64 -10.94 -2.86
CA LEU A 294 -19.66 -11.96 -2.44
C LEU A 294 -20.35 -13.30 -2.25
N LYS A 295 -19.80 -14.35 -2.87
CA LYS A 295 -20.11 -15.76 -2.59
C LYS A 295 -18.84 -16.43 -2.09
N GLN A 296 -18.86 -17.00 -0.89
CA GLN A 296 -17.67 -17.59 -0.27
C GLN A 296 -17.72 -19.12 -0.21
N ASP A 297 -16.54 -19.72 -0.16
CA ASP A 297 -16.31 -21.14 0.14
C ASP A 297 -17.07 -22.11 -0.78
N VAL A 298 -17.20 -21.74 -2.06
CA VAL A 298 -17.86 -22.56 -3.08
C VAL A 298 -16.95 -23.73 -3.42
N LEU A 299 -17.38 -24.96 -3.07
CA LEU A 299 -16.68 -26.19 -3.42
C LEU A 299 -16.72 -26.40 -4.94
N PHE A 300 -15.56 -26.59 -5.56
CA PHE A 300 -15.46 -26.91 -6.98
C PHE A 300 -14.78 -28.27 -7.24
N TYR A 301 -14.06 -28.82 -6.27
CA TYR A 301 -13.39 -30.10 -6.42
C TYR A 301 -13.29 -30.86 -5.10
N GLU A 302 -13.56 -32.16 -5.16
CA GLU A 302 -13.33 -33.14 -4.09
C GLU A 302 -12.55 -34.31 -4.70
N GLY A 303 -11.31 -34.48 -4.27
CA GLY A 303 -10.45 -35.58 -4.68
C GLY A 303 -10.71 -36.82 -3.83
N THR A 304 -10.97 -37.94 -4.51
CA THR A 304 -11.38 -39.20 -3.84
C THR A 304 -10.39 -40.35 -4.06
N GLU A 305 -9.29 -40.11 -4.76
CA GLU A 305 -8.30 -41.13 -5.09
C GLU A 305 -6.93 -40.52 -5.43
N GLY A 306 -5.90 -41.35 -5.42
CA GLY A 306 -4.55 -40.96 -5.82
C GLY A 306 -3.91 -39.96 -4.86
N VAL A 307 -3.12 -39.04 -5.41
CA VAL A 307 -2.47 -37.96 -4.64
C VAL A 307 -3.48 -36.93 -4.11
N ASP A 308 -4.69 -36.90 -4.66
CA ASP A 308 -5.77 -35.98 -4.28
C ASP A 308 -6.73 -36.58 -3.23
N ASP A 309 -6.50 -37.79 -2.72
CA ASP A 309 -7.44 -38.42 -1.77
C ASP A 309 -7.66 -37.55 -0.52
N GLY A 310 -8.90 -37.08 -0.32
CA GLY A 310 -9.27 -36.19 0.77
C GLY A 310 -9.03 -34.69 0.50
N LEU A 311 -8.62 -34.33 -0.71
CA LEU A 311 -8.46 -32.94 -1.15
C LEU A 311 -9.84 -32.28 -1.37
N GLU A 312 -10.10 -31.15 -0.73
CA GLU A 312 -11.26 -30.31 -1.02
C GLU A 312 -10.80 -28.91 -1.44
N LEU A 313 -11.14 -28.47 -2.66
CA LEU A 313 -10.78 -27.13 -3.12
C LEU A 313 -12.01 -26.25 -3.32
N ARG A 314 -11.89 -25.01 -2.85
CA ARG A 314 -12.95 -24.00 -2.84
C ARG A 314 -12.49 -22.70 -3.47
N PHE A 315 -13.43 -21.87 -3.84
CA PHE A 315 -13.17 -20.50 -4.30
C PHE A 315 -14.14 -19.50 -3.67
N ASP A 316 -13.73 -18.23 -3.66
CA ASP A 316 -14.60 -17.10 -3.40
C ASP A 316 -14.87 -16.37 -4.72
N ALA A 317 -16.13 -15.97 -4.97
CA ALA A 317 -16.52 -15.18 -6.12
C ALA A 317 -16.94 -13.78 -5.69
N TYR A 318 -16.24 -12.77 -6.20
CA TYR A 318 -16.57 -11.36 -6.05
C TYR A 318 -17.20 -10.91 -7.37
N LEU A 319 -18.48 -10.56 -7.34
CA LEU A 319 -19.29 -10.30 -8.52
C LEU A 319 -19.65 -8.81 -8.60
N PRO A 320 -19.75 -8.25 -9.81
CA PRO A 320 -20.27 -6.90 -9.97
C PRO A 320 -21.75 -6.86 -9.59
N PRO A 321 -22.28 -5.70 -9.17
CA PRO A 321 -23.71 -5.54 -8.90
C PRO A 321 -24.55 -5.89 -10.13
N LYS A 322 -25.59 -6.70 -9.95
CA LYS A 322 -26.42 -7.23 -11.07
C LYS A 322 -27.12 -6.16 -11.91
N ASP A 323 -27.34 -4.99 -11.35
CA ASP A 323 -28.03 -3.86 -11.98
C ASP A 323 -27.07 -2.85 -12.66
N ARG A 324 -25.76 -3.15 -12.69
CA ARG A 324 -24.71 -2.27 -13.22
C ARG A 324 -24.02 -2.86 -14.44
N ASN A 325 -24.64 -2.69 -15.60
CA ASN A 325 -24.08 -3.09 -16.91
C ASN A 325 -23.23 -1.99 -17.58
N ASP A 326 -23.10 -0.85 -16.93
CA ASP A 326 -22.35 0.34 -17.36
C ASP A 326 -20.89 0.33 -16.89
N LEU A 327 -20.49 -0.67 -16.09
CA LEU A 327 -19.17 -0.72 -15.48
C LEU A 327 -18.07 -1.15 -16.47
N PRO A 328 -16.82 -0.64 -16.31
CA PRO A 328 -15.73 -0.84 -17.27
C PRO A 328 -15.42 -2.30 -17.62
N GLY A 329 -15.44 -3.18 -16.62
CA GLY A 329 -14.95 -4.55 -16.74
C GLY A 329 -15.83 -5.49 -17.54
N ASN A 330 -17.04 -5.07 -17.97
CA ASN A 330 -17.92 -5.83 -18.87
C ASN A 330 -18.06 -7.33 -18.54
N ARG A 331 -18.05 -7.67 -17.25
CA ARG A 331 -18.09 -9.04 -16.72
C ARG A 331 -16.95 -9.96 -17.18
N SER A 332 -15.84 -9.39 -17.66
CA SER A 332 -14.59 -10.09 -17.91
C SER A 332 -14.14 -10.83 -16.65
N THR A 333 -13.64 -12.04 -16.84
CA THR A 333 -13.31 -12.94 -15.76
C THR A 333 -11.89 -12.67 -15.27
N LEU A 334 -11.69 -12.52 -13.97
CA LEU A 334 -10.37 -12.38 -13.35
C LEU A 334 -10.15 -13.55 -12.38
N ILE A 335 -9.25 -14.47 -12.73
CA ILE A 335 -8.85 -15.59 -11.87
C ILE A 335 -7.64 -15.14 -11.04
N ARG A 336 -7.77 -15.23 -9.72
CA ARG A 336 -6.79 -14.80 -8.72
C ARG A 336 -6.26 -16.02 -7.99
N ILE A 337 -4.94 -16.19 -8.03
CA ILE A 337 -4.22 -17.32 -7.43
C ILE A 337 -3.31 -16.79 -6.32
N HIS A 338 -3.50 -17.30 -5.11
CA HIS A 338 -2.77 -16.82 -3.95
C HIS A 338 -1.30 -17.24 -3.94
N GLY A 339 -0.45 -16.44 -3.29
CA GLY A 339 0.94 -16.80 -3.04
C GLY A 339 1.12 -17.69 -1.82
N GLY A 340 2.38 -17.87 -1.40
CA GLY A 340 2.73 -18.62 -0.19
C GLY A 340 3.74 -19.75 -0.40
N GLY A 341 4.66 -19.59 -1.35
CA GLY A 341 5.73 -20.57 -1.58
C GLY A 341 5.22 -21.99 -1.80
N TRP A 342 4.03 -22.13 -2.43
CA TRP A 342 3.35 -23.40 -2.73
C TRP A 342 3.01 -24.30 -1.53
N THR A 343 3.26 -23.85 -0.30
CA THR A 343 3.13 -24.65 0.95
C THR A 343 2.19 -24.03 1.96
N ILE A 344 1.88 -22.74 1.80
CA ILE A 344 0.95 -21.97 2.63
C ILE A 344 0.10 -21.07 1.73
N GLY A 345 -0.89 -20.39 2.33
CA GLY A 345 -1.75 -19.44 1.63
C GLY A 345 -3.19 -19.92 1.57
N ASP A 346 -4.07 -18.99 1.21
CA ASP A 346 -5.50 -19.23 1.05
C ASP A 346 -6.12 -18.08 0.24
N LYS A 347 -7.39 -18.20 -0.11
CA LYS A 347 -8.23 -17.11 -0.66
C LYS A 347 -8.51 -16.02 0.38
N GLY A 348 -9.06 -14.89 -0.06
CA GLY A 348 -9.47 -13.77 0.79
C GLY A 348 -8.28 -12.94 1.28
N ALA A 349 -8.09 -12.87 2.61
CA ALA A 349 -7.06 -12.02 3.20
C ALA A 349 -5.64 -12.39 2.71
N SER A 350 -5.36 -13.68 2.58
CA SER A 350 -4.05 -14.17 2.11
C SER A 350 -3.80 -13.90 0.62
N ASN A 351 -4.84 -13.53 -0.14
CA ASN A 351 -4.76 -13.14 -1.54
C ASN A 351 -5.25 -11.71 -1.78
N THR A 352 -4.81 -10.78 -0.93
CA THR A 352 -5.08 -9.33 -1.03
C THR A 352 -6.53 -8.98 -1.41
N ALA A 353 -7.50 -9.46 -0.62
CA ALA A 353 -8.95 -9.32 -0.85
C ALA A 353 -9.44 -7.97 -1.42
N GLN A 354 -8.82 -6.85 -1.02
CA GLN A 354 -9.18 -5.54 -1.55
C GLN A 354 -9.00 -5.38 -3.05
N VAL A 355 -8.01 -6.06 -3.66
CA VAL A 355 -7.85 -6.11 -5.12
C VAL A 355 -9.08 -6.78 -5.75
N ASN A 356 -9.54 -7.90 -5.19
CA ASN A 356 -10.73 -8.60 -5.67
C ASN A 356 -11.99 -7.74 -5.55
N LYS A 357 -12.18 -7.09 -4.39
CA LYS A 357 -13.29 -6.17 -4.14
C LYS A 357 -13.27 -4.98 -5.11
N TYR A 358 -12.09 -4.40 -5.35
CA TYR A 358 -11.91 -3.26 -6.25
C TYR A 358 -12.35 -3.63 -7.66
N PHE A 359 -11.81 -4.69 -8.26
CA PHE A 359 -12.15 -5.07 -9.62
C PHE A 359 -13.59 -5.59 -9.75
N ALA A 360 -14.13 -6.28 -8.74
CA ALA A 360 -15.55 -6.65 -8.76
C ALA A 360 -16.46 -5.40 -8.81
N SER A 361 -16.12 -4.36 -8.05
CA SER A 361 -16.85 -3.09 -8.08
C SER A 361 -16.72 -2.32 -9.41
N GLN A 362 -15.72 -2.68 -10.23
CA GLN A 362 -15.43 -2.13 -11.55
C GLN A 362 -16.03 -2.97 -12.69
N GLY A 363 -16.85 -3.98 -12.40
CA GLY A 363 -17.53 -4.76 -13.43
C GLY A 363 -16.89 -6.10 -13.76
N TYR A 364 -15.77 -6.48 -13.13
CA TYR A 364 -15.11 -7.76 -13.37
C TYR A 364 -15.73 -8.88 -12.52
N VAL A 365 -15.80 -10.10 -13.07
CA VAL A 365 -16.17 -11.30 -12.30
C VAL A 365 -14.89 -11.92 -11.75
N VAL A 366 -14.62 -11.70 -10.47
CA VAL A 366 -13.35 -12.11 -9.85
C VAL A 366 -13.53 -13.42 -9.09
N PHE A 367 -12.68 -14.40 -9.38
CA PHE A 367 -12.61 -15.67 -8.69
C PHE A 367 -11.28 -15.79 -7.95
N ASP A 368 -11.33 -15.95 -6.63
CA ASP A 368 -10.18 -16.17 -5.76
C ASP A 368 -10.12 -17.65 -5.39
N VAL A 369 -9.14 -18.37 -5.96
CA VAL A 369 -9.20 -19.82 -6.13
C VAL A 369 -8.13 -20.51 -5.27
N GLN A 370 -8.53 -21.56 -4.56
CA GLN A 370 -7.58 -22.46 -3.90
C GLN A 370 -6.97 -23.45 -4.88
N TYR A 371 -5.73 -23.82 -4.59
CA TYR A 371 -5.05 -24.97 -5.18
C TYR A 371 -4.42 -25.81 -4.06
N GLY A 372 -4.13 -27.08 -4.32
CA GLY A 372 -3.46 -27.96 -3.36
C GLY A 372 -2.07 -27.43 -3.00
N LEU A 373 -1.68 -27.55 -1.74
CA LEU A 373 -0.40 -27.09 -1.20
C LEU A 373 0.54 -28.26 -0.93
N SER A 374 1.80 -28.10 -1.32
CA SER A 374 2.83 -29.11 -1.09
C SER A 374 3.08 -29.28 0.41
N ASN A 375 3.33 -30.52 0.82
CA ASN A 375 3.61 -30.91 2.20
C ASN A 375 5.09 -30.81 2.60
N VAL A 376 5.95 -30.26 1.72
CA VAL A 376 7.33 -29.90 2.06
C VAL A 376 7.36 -28.82 3.16
N ASP A 377 8.56 -28.49 3.65
CA ASP A 377 8.73 -27.51 4.72
C ASP A 377 8.02 -26.19 4.39
N LYS A 378 7.16 -25.73 5.31
CA LYS A 378 6.34 -24.52 5.12
C LYS A 378 7.22 -23.30 4.93
N PHE A 379 6.86 -22.48 3.95
CA PHE A 379 7.49 -21.17 3.73
C PHE A 379 7.46 -20.28 4.99
N VAL A 380 6.37 -20.36 5.77
CA VAL A 380 6.29 -19.79 7.11
C VAL A 380 5.72 -20.85 8.07
N GLU A 381 6.58 -21.38 8.95
CA GLU A 381 6.25 -22.50 9.84
C GLU A 381 4.96 -22.29 10.66
N SER A 382 4.75 -21.06 11.15
CA SER A 382 3.59 -20.71 11.97
C SER A 382 2.30 -20.47 11.19
N ALA A 383 2.33 -20.52 9.86
CA ALA A 383 1.16 -20.24 9.04
C ALA A 383 0.09 -21.34 9.19
N PRO A 384 -1.17 -20.96 9.48
CA PRO A 384 -2.27 -21.90 9.49
C PRO A 384 -2.55 -22.35 8.06
N VAL A 385 -2.67 -23.67 7.87
CA VAL A 385 -3.05 -24.28 6.60
C VAL A 385 -4.02 -25.42 6.92
N PRO A 386 -5.21 -25.46 6.28
CA PRO A 386 -6.14 -26.58 6.47
C PRO A 386 -5.54 -27.90 5.95
N GLU A 387 -5.70 -29.00 6.68
CA GLU A 387 -5.15 -30.31 6.27
C GLU A 387 -5.74 -30.83 4.96
N HIS A 388 -7.02 -30.50 4.68
CA HIS A 388 -7.73 -30.96 3.47
C HIS A 388 -7.27 -30.29 2.17
N ILE A 389 -6.28 -29.38 2.21
CA ILE A 389 -5.66 -28.80 1.02
C ILE A 389 -4.18 -29.13 0.90
N VAL A 390 -3.61 -29.96 1.79
CA VAL A 390 -2.17 -30.26 1.82
C VAL A 390 -1.90 -31.70 1.38
N GLY A 391 -0.95 -31.88 0.47
CA GLY A 391 -0.59 -33.19 -0.07
C GLY A 391 0.81 -33.21 -0.67
N ASP A 392 1.22 -34.35 -1.21
CA ASP A 392 2.49 -34.51 -1.95
C ASP A 392 2.31 -34.00 -3.39
N PHE A 393 2.01 -32.69 -3.51
CA PHE A 393 1.66 -32.06 -4.77
C PHE A 393 2.87 -31.43 -5.45
N SER A 394 3.04 -31.78 -6.72
CA SER A 394 3.98 -31.14 -7.66
C SER A 394 3.38 -29.84 -8.24
N ILE A 395 4.17 -29.07 -9.00
CA ILE A 395 3.65 -27.94 -9.77
C ILE A 395 2.59 -28.39 -10.78
N ASP A 396 2.76 -29.55 -11.42
CA ASP A 396 1.79 -30.12 -12.36
C ASP A 396 0.44 -30.40 -11.70
N ASP A 397 0.45 -30.91 -10.46
CA ASP A 397 -0.77 -31.11 -9.67
C ASP A 397 -1.45 -29.77 -9.37
N MET A 398 -0.68 -28.74 -9.00
CA MET A 398 -1.23 -27.41 -8.71
C MET A 398 -1.83 -26.75 -9.96
N VAL A 399 -1.16 -26.86 -11.11
CA VAL A 399 -1.69 -26.39 -12.41
C VAL A 399 -2.94 -27.18 -12.78
N ARG A 400 -2.94 -28.51 -12.58
CA ARG A 400 -4.12 -29.38 -12.80
C ARG A 400 -5.28 -29.00 -11.88
N HIS A 401 -5.05 -28.68 -10.60
CA HIS A 401 -6.08 -28.21 -9.67
C HIS A 401 -6.75 -26.93 -10.15
N ILE A 402 -5.97 -25.96 -10.64
CA ILE A 402 -6.49 -24.73 -11.24
C ILE A 402 -7.20 -25.06 -12.57
N GLY A 403 -6.68 -26.02 -13.34
CA GLY A 403 -7.33 -26.55 -14.53
C GLY A 403 -8.72 -27.13 -14.29
N ILE A 404 -8.90 -27.87 -13.20
CA ILE A 404 -10.23 -28.35 -12.76
C ILE A 404 -11.16 -27.17 -12.51
N PHE A 405 -10.69 -26.08 -11.90
CA PHE A 405 -11.48 -24.86 -11.74
C PHE A 405 -11.85 -24.23 -13.10
N THR A 406 -10.94 -24.18 -14.08
CA THR A 406 -11.27 -23.66 -15.42
C THR A 406 -12.38 -24.48 -16.10
N ARG A 407 -12.40 -25.79 -15.92
CA ARG A 407 -13.49 -26.66 -16.41
C ARG A 407 -14.78 -26.48 -15.64
N TYR A 408 -14.70 -26.29 -14.32
CA TYR A 408 -15.85 -25.91 -13.52
C TYR A 408 -16.50 -24.62 -14.05
N LEU A 409 -15.71 -23.61 -14.44
CA LEU A 409 -16.22 -22.38 -15.04
C LEU A 409 -16.88 -22.60 -16.40
N GLU A 410 -16.31 -23.44 -17.27
CA GLU A 410 -16.94 -23.81 -18.55
C GLU A 410 -18.38 -24.32 -18.34
N GLU A 411 -18.61 -25.14 -17.31
CA GLU A 411 -19.92 -25.70 -17.00
C GLU A 411 -20.84 -24.75 -16.19
N ASN A 412 -20.28 -23.84 -15.39
CA ASN A 412 -21.03 -23.06 -14.38
C ASN A 412 -20.99 -21.53 -14.58
N ASN A 413 -20.32 -21.00 -15.60
CA ASN A 413 -20.15 -19.55 -15.82
C ASN A 413 -21.48 -18.77 -15.78
N ALA A 414 -22.57 -19.34 -16.30
CA ALA A 414 -23.88 -18.71 -16.33
C ALA A 414 -24.42 -18.35 -14.93
N ALA A 415 -24.04 -19.08 -13.87
CA ALA A 415 -24.45 -18.79 -12.49
C ALA A 415 -23.74 -17.57 -11.87
N PHE A 416 -22.66 -17.13 -12.52
CA PHE A 416 -21.87 -15.95 -12.15
C PHE A 416 -21.96 -14.84 -13.22
N GLU A 417 -22.58 -15.16 -14.37
CA GLU A 417 -22.57 -14.35 -15.60
C GLU A 417 -21.12 -13.95 -15.96
N ALA A 418 -20.20 -14.92 -15.88
CA ALA A 418 -18.79 -14.73 -16.18
C ALA A 418 -18.56 -14.76 -17.70
N ASN A 419 -17.83 -13.79 -18.24
CA ASN A 419 -17.43 -13.78 -19.63
C ASN A 419 -16.17 -14.65 -19.81
N LEU A 420 -16.32 -15.81 -20.46
CA LEU A 420 -15.19 -16.71 -20.75
C LEU A 420 -14.44 -16.35 -22.04
N ASP A 421 -14.99 -15.45 -22.87
CA ASP A 421 -14.28 -14.89 -24.03
C ASP A 421 -13.28 -13.79 -23.63
N SER A 422 -13.27 -13.39 -22.36
CA SER A 422 -12.37 -12.39 -21.80
C SER A 422 -11.90 -12.81 -20.40
N VAL A 423 -10.76 -13.51 -20.34
CA VAL A 423 -10.21 -14.06 -19.09
C VAL A 423 -8.83 -13.48 -18.80
N PHE A 424 -8.65 -13.05 -17.56
CA PHE A 424 -7.37 -12.60 -17.02
C PHE A 424 -6.95 -13.52 -15.88
N VAL A 425 -5.64 -13.80 -15.77
CA VAL A 425 -5.09 -14.63 -14.71
C VAL A 425 -4.05 -13.83 -13.93
N SER A 426 -4.16 -13.77 -12.61
CA SER A 426 -3.29 -12.98 -11.75
C SER A 426 -2.90 -13.76 -10.50
N GLY A 427 -1.70 -13.52 -9.99
CA GLY A 427 -1.27 -14.08 -8.72
C GLY A 427 0.03 -13.47 -8.22
N GLY A 428 0.29 -13.63 -6.92
CA GLY A 428 1.51 -13.13 -6.28
C GLY A 428 2.49 -14.25 -5.95
N SER A 429 3.79 -14.03 -6.11
CA SER A 429 4.83 -14.98 -5.68
C SER A 429 4.68 -16.35 -6.36
N ALA A 430 4.55 -17.43 -5.58
CA ALA A 430 4.17 -18.76 -6.05
C ALA A 430 2.89 -18.76 -6.90
N GLY A 431 1.88 -17.99 -6.50
CA GLY A 431 0.65 -17.81 -7.28
C GLY A 431 0.88 -17.02 -8.56
N GLY A 432 1.89 -16.15 -8.61
CA GLY A 432 2.30 -15.44 -9.83
C GLY A 432 2.97 -16.37 -10.84
N GLN A 433 3.77 -17.33 -10.35
CA GLN A 433 4.30 -18.41 -11.19
C GLN A 433 3.16 -19.30 -11.72
N LEU A 434 2.22 -19.73 -10.86
CA LEU A 434 1.06 -20.50 -11.29
C LEU A 434 0.15 -19.72 -12.26
N ALA A 435 0.00 -18.41 -12.07
CA ALA A 435 -0.73 -17.53 -12.98
C ALA A 435 -0.08 -17.51 -14.37
N ASN A 436 1.25 -17.44 -14.44
CA ASN A 436 1.97 -17.55 -15.71
C ASN A 436 1.77 -18.94 -16.34
N ALA A 437 1.93 -20.02 -15.57
CA ALA A 437 1.79 -21.39 -16.07
C ALA A 437 0.38 -21.65 -16.65
N VAL A 438 -0.66 -21.28 -15.90
CA VAL A 438 -2.06 -21.46 -16.31
C VAL A 438 -2.43 -20.52 -17.46
N GLY A 439 -2.05 -19.24 -17.38
CA GLY A 439 -2.37 -18.26 -18.42
C GLY A 439 -1.73 -18.59 -19.77
N LEU A 440 -0.45 -18.95 -19.77
CA LEU A 440 0.27 -19.36 -20.97
C LEU A 440 -0.19 -20.74 -21.45
N GLY A 441 -0.45 -21.69 -20.55
CA GLY A 441 -0.95 -23.02 -20.89
C GLY A 441 -2.34 -23.00 -21.54
N LEU A 442 -3.24 -22.12 -21.07
CA LEU A 442 -4.54 -21.89 -21.71
C LEU A 442 -4.38 -21.32 -23.13
N ALA A 443 -3.41 -20.42 -23.33
CA ALA A 443 -3.16 -19.78 -24.62
C ALA A 443 -2.41 -20.68 -25.63
N SER A 444 -1.58 -21.62 -25.16
CA SER A 444 -0.72 -22.44 -26.02
C SER A 444 -1.46 -23.56 -26.78
N ASN A 445 -2.68 -23.92 -26.34
CA ASN A 445 -3.42 -25.11 -26.80
C ASN A 445 -2.73 -26.46 -26.52
N GLU A 446 -1.59 -26.49 -25.82
CA GLU A 446 -0.84 -27.72 -25.55
C GLU A 446 -1.36 -28.47 -24.30
N TYR A 447 -2.03 -27.76 -23.39
CA TYR A 447 -2.50 -28.27 -22.10
C TYR A 447 -4.03 -28.44 -22.02
N GLN A 448 -4.71 -28.63 -23.15
CA GLN A 448 -6.18 -28.76 -23.20
C GLN A 448 -6.71 -29.99 -22.44
N ASP A 449 -5.85 -30.97 -22.16
CA ASP A 449 -6.16 -32.15 -21.37
C ASP A 449 -6.33 -31.85 -19.88
N ILE A 450 -5.72 -30.78 -19.35
CA ILE A 450 -5.85 -30.34 -17.96
C ILE A 450 -6.52 -28.96 -17.81
N LEU A 451 -6.36 -28.05 -18.77
CA LEU A 451 -6.94 -26.71 -18.79
C LEU A 451 -8.13 -26.65 -19.78
N SER A 452 -9.21 -25.93 -19.45
CA SER A 452 -10.37 -25.82 -20.34
C SER A 452 -10.08 -24.92 -21.54
N PRO A 453 -10.26 -25.40 -22.80
CA PRO A 453 -10.11 -24.58 -23.99
C PRO A 453 -11.23 -23.55 -24.19
N ALA A 454 -12.27 -23.55 -23.34
CA ALA A 454 -13.37 -22.60 -23.43
C ALA A 454 -13.01 -21.19 -22.91
N LEU A 455 -11.90 -21.05 -22.18
CA LEU A 455 -11.45 -19.78 -21.61
C LEU A 455 -10.46 -19.09 -22.56
N GLN A 456 -10.82 -17.90 -23.05
CA GLN A 456 -9.93 -17.07 -23.87
C GLN A 456 -9.13 -16.11 -22.99
N VAL A 457 -7.84 -16.40 -22.82
CA VAL A 457 -6.96 -15.54 -22.02
C VAL A 457 -6.62 -14.26 -22.80
N LYS A 458 -6.90 -13.12 -22.17
CA LYS A 458 -6.66 -11.77 -22.67
C LYS A 458 -5.48 -11.07 -22.01
N GLY A 459 -5.03 -11.57 -20.87
CA GLY A 459 -3.83 -11.05 -20.23
C GLY A 459 -3.45 -11.79 -18.95
N ILE A 460 -2.18 -11.68 -18.58
CA ILE A 460 -1.62 -12.30 -17.38
C ILE A 460 -1.04 -11.19 -16.49
N ILE A 461 -1.30 -11.24 -15.19
CA ILE A 461 -0.87 -10.21 -14.23
C ILE A 461 -0.07 -10.87 -13.10
N PRO A 462 1.18 -11.28 -13.36
CA PRO A 462 2.04 -11.86 -12.35
C PRO A 462 2.65 -10.78 -11.46
N VAL A 463 2.49 -10.93 -10.16
CA VAL A 463 3.04 -10.02 -9.14
C VAL A 463 4.21 -10.74 -8.46
N PHE A 464 5.43 -10.20 -8.63
CA PHE A 464 6.71 -10.77 -8.18
C PHE A 464 6.80 -12.32 -8.35
N PRO A 465 6.56 -12.85 -9.57
CA PRO A 465 6.41 -14.28 -9.82
C PRO A 465 7.67 -15.08 -9.48
N ALA A 466 7.49 -16.22 -8.80
CA ALA A 466 8.56 -17.12 -8.39
C ALA A 466 8.92 -18.16 -9.47
N ASN A 467 8.98 -17.75 -10.75
CA ASN A 467 9.26 -18.65 -11.88
C ASN A 467 10.60 -19.38 -11.67
N GLY A 468 10.62 -20.70 -11.86
CA GLY A 468 11.84 -21.51 -11.75
C GLY A 468 12.36 -21.76 -10.34
N LEU A 469 11.65 -21.32 -9.29
CA LEU A 469 12.16 -21.39 -7.91
C LEU A 469 11.64 -22.58 -7.08
N SER A 470 10.61 -23.29 -7.54
CA SER A 470 9.97 -24.37 -6.77
C SER A 470 10.91 -25.55 -6.49
N GLU A 471 11.79 -25.89 -7.45
CA GLU A 471 12.76 -26.98 -7.32
C GLU A 471 13.74 -26.76 -6.16
N GLY A 472 14.10 -25.49 -5.89
CA GLY A 472 14.96 -25.12 -4.76
C GLY A 472 14.33 -25.42 -3.40
N LEU A 473 13.01 -25.60 -3.35
CA LEU A 473 12.23 -25.99 -2.17
C LEU A 473 11.88 -27.48 -2.16
N GLY A 474 12.31 -28.25 -3.16
CA GLY A 474 12.00 -29.67 -3.29
C GLY A 474 10.62 -29.97 -3.86
N ILE A 475 10.00 -29.00 -4.54
CA ILE A 475 8.72 -29.17 -5.24
C ILE A 475 9.01 -29.32 -6.73
N ASP A 476 8.79 -30.51 -7.25
CA ASP A 476 9.07 -30.87 -8.64
C ASP A 476 7.91 -30.49 -9.59
N GLY A 477 8.16 -30.68 -10.88
CA GLY A 477 7.18 -30.49 -11.93
C GLY A 477 7.82 -30.56 -13.31
N SER A 478 6.99 -30.50 -14.35
CA SER A 478 7.42 -30.35 -15.73
C SER A 478 8.18 -29.03 -15.88
N PRO A 479 9.37 -29.03 -16.52
CA PRO A 479 10.25 -27.86 -16.54
C PRO A 479 9.59 -26.56 -17.01
N GLU A 480 8.72 -26.66 -18.01
CA GLU A 480 8.00 -25.54 -18.59
C GLU A 480 6.81 -25.05 -17.75
N LEU A 481 6.29 -25.87 -16.83
CA LEU A 481 5.32 -25.42 -15.83
C LEU A 481 6.04 -24.81 -14.63
N VAL A 482 7.19 -25.34 -14.23
CA VAL A 482 8.04 -24.80 -13.17
C VAL A 482 8.59 -23.42 -13.53
N ASP A 483 9.09 -23.26 -14.76
CA ASP A 483 9.47 -21.98 -15.34
C ASP A 483 8.66 -21.68 -16.62
N PRO A 484 7.50 -21.01 -16.46
CA PRO A 484 6.61 -20.67 -17.57
C PRO A 484 7.21 -19.76 -18.64
N SER A 485 8.40 -19.21 -18.43
CA SER A 485 9.13 -18.49 -19.48
C SER A 485 9.30 -19.35 -20.73
N ALA A 486 9.39 -20.68 -20.59
CA ALA A 486 9.48 -21.63 -21.70
C ALA A 486 8.19 -21.73 -22.55
N LEU A 487 7.04 -21.29 -22.03
CA LEU A 487 5.75 -21.32 -22.72
C LEU A 487 5.43 -20.02 -23.48
N VAL A 488 6.32 -19.02 -23.41
CA VAL A 488 6.13 -17.75 -24.12
C VAL A 488 6.38 -17.95 -25.62
N THR A 489 5.45 -17.46 -26.44
CA THR A 489 5.48 -17.54 -27.91
C THR A 489 5.03 -16.21 -28.52
N GLU A 490 5.10 -16.08 -29.84
CA GLU A 490 4.57 -14.92 -30.57
C GLU A 490 3.06 -14.68 -30.35
N ASN A 491 2.31 -15.71 -29.93
CA ASN A 491 0.86 -15.65 -29.71
C ASN A 491 0.50 -15.58 -28.22
N SER A 492 1.48 -15.42 -27.34
CA SER A 492 1.20 -15.30 -25.90
C SER A 492 0.36 -14.05 -25.61
N PRO A 493 -0.61 -14.14 -24.67
CA PRO A 493 -1.39 -12.99 -24.26
C PRO A 493 -0.47 -11.95 -23.59
N PRO A 494 -0.83 -10.66 -23.60
CA PRO A 494 -0.03 -9.62 -22.99
C PRO A 494 0.13 -9.84 -21.48
N ALA A 495 1.20 -9.31 -20.90
CA ALA A 495 1.50 -9.45 -19.47
C ALA A 495 1.75 -8.10 -18.78
N LEU A 496 1.15 -7.90 -17.60
CA LEU A 496 1.46 -6.78 -16.71
C LEU A 496 2.17 -7.30 -15.46
N ILE A 497 3.47 -7.09 -15.38
CA ILE A 497 4.34 -7.64 -14.35
C ILE A 497 4.64 -6.54 -13.32
N PHE A 498 4.49 -6.86 -12.03
CA PHE A 498 4.88 -5.98 -10.93
C PHE A 498 6.04 -6.60 -10.15
N HIS A 499 7.08 -5.85 -9.82
CA HIS A 499 8.15 -6.36 -8.96
C HIS A 499 8.85 -5.25 -8.17
N GLY A 500 9.16 -5.50 -6.90
CA GLY A 500 9.97 -4.58 -6.09
C GLY A 500 11.46 -4.65 -6.41
N THR A 501 12.19 -3.53 -6.41
CA THR A 501 13.64 -3.54 -6.71
C THR A 501 14.49 -4.16 -5.61
N GLU A 502 13.95 -4.29 -4.40
CA GLU A 502 14.63 -4.80 -3.20
C GLU A 502 13.91 -6.04 -2.66
N ASP A 503 13.30 -6.83 -3.56
CA ASP A 503 12.72 -8.12 -3.21
C ASP A 503 13.81 -9.09 -2.75
N GLY A 504 13.73 -9.50 -1.48
CA GLY A 504 14.68 -10.41 -0.84
C GLY A 504 14.22 -11.87 -0.81
N VAL A 505 13.07 -12.20 -1.40
CA VAL A 505 12.53 -13.56 -1.49
C VAL A 505 12.65 -14.08 -2.92
N VAL A 506 12.16 -13.31 -3.88
CA VAL A 506 12.27 -13.61 -5.31
C VAL A 506 13.17 -12.54 -5.90
N ASP A 507 14.30 -12.93 -6.48
CA ASP A 507 15.22 -11.95 -7.06
C ASP A 507 14.50 -11.23 -8.23
N PRO A 508 14.57 -9.89 -8.31
CA PRO A 508 13.95 -9.16 -9.41
C PRO A 508 14.46 -9.54 -10.80
N SER A 509 15.60 -10.24 -10.91
CA SER A 509 16.06 -10.84 -12.15
C SER A 509 15.03 -11.80 -12.74
N VAL A 510 14.25 -12.51 -11.93
CA VAL A 510 13.23 -13.47 -12.40
C VAL A 510 12.18 -12.77 -13.27
N SER A 511 11.67 -11.61 -12.83
CA SER A 511 10.73 -10.84 -13.65
C SER A 511 11.38 -10.14 -14.84
N LYS A 512 12.63 -9.69 -14.70
CA LYS A 512 13.38 -9.10 -15.83
C LYS A 512 13.65 -10.12 -16.92
N GLU A 513 13.99 -11.34 -16.56
CA GLU A 513 14.20 -12.45 -17.50
C GLU A 513 12.88 -12.84 -18.18
N PHE A 514 11.78 -12.94 -17.42
CA PHE A 514 10.47 -13.21 -17.99
C PHE A 514 10.02 -12.10 -18.98
N ALA A 515 10.18 -10.82 -18.61
CA ALA A 515 9.90 -9.70 -19.51
C ALA A 515 10.79 -9.73 -20.76
N ALA A 516 12.10 -10.00 -20.60
CA ALA A 516 13.01 -10.13 -21.73
C ALA A 516 12.62 -11.30 -22.67
N THR A 517 12.02 -12.37 -22.16
CA THR A 517 11.48 -13.44 -23.01
C THR A 517 10.30 -12.93 -23.85
N TYR A 518 9.41 -12.08 -23.31
CA TYR A 518 8.37 -11.42 -24.11
C TYR A 518 8.96 -10.49 -25.17
N ASP A 519 9.94 -9.66 -24.83
CA ASP A 519 10.61 -8.74 -25.78
C ASP A 519 11.19 -9.48 -26.99
N ASN A 520 11.68 -10.71 -26.79
CA ASN A 520 12.25 -11.54 -27.84
C ASN A 520 11.20 -12.27 -28.71
N ASN A 521 9.92 -12.30 -28.31
CA ASN A 521 8.86 -13.04 -28.99
C ASN A 521 7.76 -12.14 -29.58
N ASN A 522 7.09 -11.33 -28.76
CA ASN A 522 5.98 -10.48 -29.21
C ASN A 522 6.00 -9.04 -28.64
N ASN A 523 6.84 -8.75 -27.63
CA ASN A 523 6.96 -7.44 -26.99
C ASN A 523 5.67 -6.93 -26.32
N ASP A 524 4.83 -7.85 -25.85
CA ASP A 524 3.52 -7.54 -25.25
C ASP A 524 3.53 -7.61 -23.71
N ALA A 525 4.69 -7.43 -23.07
CA ALA A 525 4.81 -7.38 -21.61
C ALA A 525 5.24 -6.00 -21.11
N VAL A 526 4.66 -5.57 -20.00
CA VAL A 526 5.06 -4.37 -19.25
C VAL A 526 5.60 -4.79 -17.90
N LEU A 527 6.82 -4.38 -17.57
CA LEU A 527 7.44 -4.64 -16.27
C LEU A 527 7.49 -3.36 -15.43
N LEU A 528 6.63 -3.28 -14.43
CA LEU A 528 6.60 -2.19 -13.47
C LEU A 528 7.51 -2.48 -12.26
N MET A 529 8.71 -1.90 -12.28
CA MET A 529 9.68 -1.98 -11.20
C MET A 529 9.40 -0.93 -10.10
N MET A 530 9.17 -1.38 -8.87
CA MET A 530 8.84 -0.53 -7.73
C MET A 530 10.07 -0.23 -6.86
N PRO A 531 10.59 1.01 -6.85
CA PRO A 531 11.81 1.34 -6.10
C PRO A 531 11.67 1.09 -4.61
N TYR A 532 12.63 0.40 -3.99
CA TYR A 532 12.65 0.04 -2.57
C TYR A 532 11.56 -0.92 -2.09
N ALA A 533 10.66 -1.38 -2.96
CA ALA A 533 9.67 -2.37 -2.57
C ALA A 533 10.34 -3.73 -2.37
N GLY A 534 9.91 -4.46 -1.34
CA GLY A 534 10.25 -5.88 -1.14
C GLY A 534 9.13 -6.80 -1.64
N HIS A 535 9.21 -8.08 -1.28
CA HIS A 535 8.34 -9.15 -1.79
C HIS A 535 6.83 -8.94 -1.62
N ASN A 536 6.41 -8.25 -0.57
CA ASN A 536 4.99 -7.95 -0.33
C ASN A 536 4.77 -6.43 -0.29
N GLY A 537 5.42 -5.71 -1.21
CA GLY A 537 5.30 -4.25 -1.33
C GLY A 537 3.86 -3.77 -1.55
N ASP A 538 2.99 -4.66 -2.03
CA ASP A 538 1.56 -4.47 -2.28
C ASP A 538 0.66 -4.69 -1.04
N TRP A 539 1.21 -5.21 0.06
CA TRP A 539 0.43 -5.60 1.24
C TRP A 539 -0.39 -4.46 1.86
N TYR A 540 0.15 -3.23 1.86
CA TYR A 540 -0.67 -2.06 2.15
C TYR A 540 -1.38 -1.62 0.87
N PHE A 541 -2.68 -1.95 0.77
CA PHE A 541 -3.46 -1.69 -0.45
C PHE A 541 -3.41 -0.22 -0.92
N SER A 542 -3.41 0.72 0.02
CA SER A 542 -3.33 2.15 -0.28
C SER A 542 -1.90 2.70 -0.25
N SER A 543 -0.88 1.86 -0.35
CA SER A 543 0.51 2.32 -0.52
C SER A 543 0.71 2.97 -1.88
N TYR A 544 1.78 3.75 -2.02
CA TYR A 544 2.22 4.29 -3.32
C TYR A 544 2.62 3.21 -4.31
N TYR A 545 3.02 2.01 -3.87
CA TYR A 545 3.29 0.90 -4.78
C TYR A 545 1.99 0.33 -5.36
N ASN A 546 1.07 -0.06 -4.48
CA ASN A 546 -0.13 -0.75 -4.92
C ASN A 546 -1.12 0.19 -5.61
N GLN A 547 -1.22 1.46 -5.20
CA GLN A 547 -2.04 2.44 -5.93
C GLN A 547 -1.54 2.60 -7.38
N THR A 548 -0.22 2.76 -7.55
CA THR A 548 0.39 2.89 -8.88
C THR A 548 0.17 1.62 -9.71
N PHE A 549 0.33 0.45 -9.11
CA PHE A 549 0.07 -0.81 -9.79
C PHE A 549 -1.38 -0.97 -10.22
N ILE A 550 -2.35 -0.68 -9.34
CA ILE A 550 -3.77 -0.77 -9.64
C ILE A 550 -4.17 0.21 -10.74
N TYR A 551 -3.56 1.40 -10.79
CA TYR A 551 -3.75 2.37 -11.86
C TYR A 551 -3.35 1.81 -13.24
N TYR A 552 -2.24 1.10 -13.35
CA TYR A 552 -1.88 0.46 -14.62
C TYR A 552 -2.68 -0.81 -14.88
N MET A 553 -3.04 -1.56 -13.83
CA MET A 553 -3.82 -2.80 -13.95
C MET A 553 -5.25 -2.54 -14.46
N GLU A 554 -5.94 -1.49 -14.02
CA GLU A 554 -7.27 -1.16 -14.53
C GLU A 554 -7.26 -0.84 -16.04
N ARG A 555 -6.21 -0.14 -16.50
CA ARG A 555 -6.00 0.20 -17.92
C ARG A 555 -5.65 -1.04 -18.72
N PHE A 556 -4.73 -1.85 -18.21
CA PHE A 556 -4.35 -3.12 -18.81
C PHE A 556 -5.55 -4.04 -19.02
N LEU A 557 -6.37 -4.25 -17.98
CA LEU A 557 -7.55 -5.11 -18.09
C LEU A 557 -8.55 -4.56 -19.12
N TYR A 558 -8.83 -3.26 -19.09
CA TYR A 558 -9.81 -2.65 -19.99
C TYR A 558 -9.36 -2.63 -21.45
N LEU A 559 -8.09 -2.33 -21.73
CA LEU A 559 -7.55 -2.26 -23.09
C LEU A 559 -7.49 -3.62 -23.78
N ASN A 560 -7.49 -4.71 -23.01
CA ASN A 560 -7.32 -6.07 -23.54
C ASN A 560 -8.61 -6.92 -23.49
N GLN A 561 -9.72 -6.39 -22.96
CA GLN A 561 -10.92 -7.19 -22.70
C GLN A 561 -11.69 -7.69 -23.93
#